data_AF-A0A1C5N1B4-F1
#
_entry.id   AF-A0A1C5N1B4-F1
#
_cell.length_a   1.000
_cell.length_b   1.000
_cell.length_c   1.000
_cell.angle_alpha   90.00
_cell.angle_beta   90.00
_cell.angle_gamma   90.00
#
_symmetry.space_group_name_H-M   'P 1'
#
loop_
_entity.id
_entity.type
_entity.pdbx_description
1 polymer ?
#
loop_
_entity_poly.entity_id
_entity_poly.type
_entity_poly.pdbx_seq_one_letter_code
_entity_poly.pdbx_strand_id
1 'polypeptide(L)'
;MKYKVGDKVRVREDLVVDEEYDGEYFIENMTQYRGKIVTIDRVVADKLEYSIKDDNHSCWWSDKMFEPLESENSTDETNDSEEWFLCRDDINKLNDAVKDVVHADAEGAAESADCLLELKFKEAVRRITPDDLKMIILKKIEDSVKNMSDDVIQDILAEALG
;
A
#
# COMPACT_ATOMS: atom_id res chain seq x y z
N MET A 1 -19.98 -0.21 3.03
CA MET A 1 -18.66 0.28 3.48
C MET A 1 -17.69 0.26 2.32
N LYS A 2 -17.39 1.42 1.77
CA LYS A 2 -16.42 1.63 0.69
C LYS A 2 -14.96 1.59 1.16
N TYR A 3 -14.68 1.96 2.41
CA TYR A 3 -13.33 2.11 2.95
C TYR A 3 -13.04 1.09 4.05
N LYS A 4 -11.75 0.80 4.27
CA LYS A 4 -11.26 -0.09 5.36
C LYS A 4 -10.39 0.67 6.35
N VAL A 5 -10.21 0.10 7.54
CA VAL A 5 -9.28 0.62 8.55
C VAL A 5 -7.89 0.78 7.95
N GLY A 6 -7.29 1.97 8.15
CA GLY A 6 -5.99 2.36 7.61
C GLY A 6 -6.06 3.09 6.27
N ASP A 7 -7.21 3.11 5.58
CA ASP A 7 -7.36 3.92 4.36
C ASP A 7 -7.26 5.42 4.67
N LYS A 8 -6.59 6.15 3.79
CA LYS A 8 -6.57 7.62 3.79
C LYS A 8 -7.63 8.12 2.82
N VAL A 9 -8.49 9.01 3.29
CA VAL A 9 -9.59 9.60 2.53
C VAL A 9 -9.60 11.11 2.72
N ARG A 10 -10.16 11.87 1.77
CA ARG A 10 -10.39 13.30 1.98
C ARG A 10 -11.84 13.53 2.41
N VAL A 11 -12.04 14.33 3.44
CA VAL A 11 -13.39 14.82 3.80
C VAL A 11 -13.82 15.85 2.77
N ARG A 12 -15.02 15.68 2.22
CA ARG A 12 -15.60 16.62 1.25
C ARG A 12 -15.65 18.05 1.79
N GLU A 13 -15.37 19.02 0.93
CA GLU A 13 -15.37 20.44 1.31
C GLU A 13 -16.78 21.06 1.31
N ASP A 14 -17.69 20.49 0.51
CA ASP A 14 -19.05 21.00 0.28
C ASP A 14 -20.10 20.50 1.29
N LEU A 15 -19.68 19.81 2.36
CA LEU A 15 -20.59 19.34 3.40
C LEU A 15 -21.24 20.52 4.13
N VAL A 16 -22.55 20.44 4.37
CA VAL A 16 -23.35 21.48 5.05
C VAL A 16 -23.70 21.01 6.46
N VAL A 17 -23.63 21.91 7.45
CA VAL A 17 -23.97 21.60 8.85
C VAL A 17 -25.47 21.29 8.96
N ASP A 18 -25.81 20.32 9.80
CA ASP A 18 -27.18 19.81 10.05
C ASP A 18 -27.82 19.07 8.87
N GLU A 19 -27.08 18.82 7.79
CA GLU A 19 -27.52 17.96 6.69
C GLU A 19 -27.16 16.49 6.92
N GLU A 20 -28.02 15.59 6.44
CA GLU A 20 -27.87 14.14 6.55
C GLU A 20 -27.19 13.55 5.31
N TYR A 21 -26.15 12.73 5.52
CA TYR A 21 -25.43 12.02 4.47
C TYR A 21 -25.42 10.53 4.82
N ASP A 22 -26.29 9.75 4.16
CA ASP A 22 -26.44 8.30 4.37
C ASP A 22 -26.66 7.93 5.85
N GLY A 23 -27.61 8.59 6.52
CA GLY A 23 -28.00 8.31 7.89
C GLY A 23 -27.20 9.05 8.96
N GLU A 24 -26.07 9.67 8.60
CA GLU A 24 -25.23 10.44 9.53
C GLU A 24 -25.35 11.95 9.30
N TYR A 25 -25.53 12.70 10.39
CA TYR A 25 -25.62 14.16 10.37
C TYR A 25 -24.24 14.79 10.42
N PHE A 26 -23.98 15.75 9.54
CA PHE A 26 -22.76 16.53 9.59
C PHE A 26 -22.88 17.66 10.63
N ILE A 27 -22.27 17.49 11.80
CA ILE A 27 -22.37 18.43 12.92
C ILE A 27 -21.23 19.48 12.95
N GLU A 28 -21.40 20.55 13.72
CA GLU A 28 -20.46 21.67 13.80
C GLU A 28 -19.02 21.23 14.12
N ASN A 29 -18.83 20.25 15.02
CA ASN A 29 -17.50 19.74 15.37
C ASN A 29 -16.75 19.09 14.19
N MET A 30 -17.47 18.61 13.17
CA MET A 30 -16.89 17.95 12.00
C MET A 30 -16.36 18.96 10.98
N THR A 31 -16.80 20.24 11.06
CA THR A 31 -16.42 21.30 10.11
C THR A 31 -14.91 21.52 10.02
N GLN A 32 -14.19 21.33 11.11
CA GLN A 32 -12.74 21.46 11.16
C GLN A 32 -11.99 20.45 10.28
N TYR A 33 -12.65 19.39 9.80
CA TYR A 33 -12.04 18.36 8.96
C TYR A 33 -12.33 18.54 7.46
N ARG A 34 -13.17 19.50 7.06
CA ARG A 34 -13.47 19.75 5.63
C ARG A 34 -12.19 19.93 4.81
N GLY A 35 -12.14 19.25 3.67
CA GLY A 35 -10.99 19.25 2.76
C GLY A 35 -9.73 18.57 3.30
N LYS A 36 -9.72 18.10 4.55
CA LYS A 36 -8.55 17.45 5.14
C LYS A 36 -8.49 15.97 4.75
N ILE A 37 -7.27 15.48 4.64
CA ILE A 37 -6.98 14.06 4.52
C ILE A 37 -6.96 13.46 5.92
N VAL A 38 -7.77 12.44 6.13
CA VAL A 38 -7.94 11.75 7.42
C VAL A 38 -7.74 10.25 7.23
N THR A 39 -7.42 9.54 8.32
CA THR A 39 -7.26 8.08 8.29
C THR A 39 -8.45 7.40 8.96
N ILE A 40 -9.05 6.42 8.28
CA ILE A 40 -10.11 5.58 8.85
C ILE A 40 -9.51 4.72 9.98
N ASP A 41 -10.01 4.87 11.19
CA ASP A 41 -9.54 4.11 12.36
C ASP A 41 -10.49 2.95 12.71
N ARG A 42 -11.81 3.13 12.52
CA ARG A 42 -12.80 2.09 12.78
C ARG A 42 -13.89 2.06 11.71
N VAL A 43 -14.40 0.86 11.48
CA VAL A 43 -15.51 0.55 10.59
C VAL A 43 -16.56 -0.20 11.41
N VAL A 44 -17.77 0.35 11.52
CA VAL A 44 -18.92 -0.25 12.20
C VAL A 44 -19.89 -0.73 11.15
N ALA A 45 -19.64 -1.94 10.64
CA ALA A 45 -20.31 -2.45 9.43
C ALA A 45 -21.82 -2.66 9.58
N ASP A 46 -22.29 -2.95 10.80
CA ASP A 46 -23.71 -3.12 11.13
C ASP A 46 -24.51 -1.81 11.06
N LYS A 47 -23.84 -0.67 11.22
CA LYS A 47 -24.45 0.67 11.17
C LYS A 47 -24.04 1.51 9.96
N LEU A 48 -23.11 1.00 9.16
CA LEU A 48 -22.52 1.70 8.02
C LEU A 48 -21.76 2.99 8.39
N GLU A 49 -21.17 3.01 9.59
CA GLU A 49 -20.47 4.18 10.16
C GLU A 49 -18.94 3.99 10.20
N TYR A 50 -18.21 5.10 10.08
CA TYR A 50 -16.75 5.16 10.28
C TYR A 50 -16.39 6.06 11.47
N SER A 51 -15.23 5.82 12.05
CA SER A 51 -14.53 6.83 12.88
C SER A 51 -13.15 7.11 12.29
N ILE A 52 -12.71 8.36 12.39
CA ILE A 52 -11.38 8.77 11.93
C ILE A 52 -10.41 8.86 13.10
N LYS A 53 -9.11 8.71 12.85
CA LYS A 53 -8.10 8.80 13.90
C LYS A 53 -8.01 10.21 14.50
N ASP A 54 -8.17 11.22 13.66
CA ASP A 54 -7.93 12.63 13.97
C ASP A 54 -9.03 13.29 14.82
N ASP A 55 -10.18 12.64 14.99
CA ASP A 55 -11.31 13.14 15.81
C ASP A 55 -11.42 12.45 17.17
N ASN A 56 -10.47 11.57 17.51
CA ASN A 56 -10.46 10.82 18.76
C ASN A 56 -11.76 10.01 18.99
N HIS A 57 -12.38 9.54 17.90
CA HIS A 57 -13.64 8.80 17.85
C HIS A 57 -14.86 9.58 18.37
N SER A 58 -14.82 10.92 18.25
CA SER A 58 -15.92 11.77 18.72
C SER A 58 -17.06 11.92 17.72
N CYS A 59 -16.84 11.58 16.44
CA CYS A 59 -17.84 11.71 15.38
C CYS A 59 -17.97 10.41 14.57
N TRP A 60 -19.18 10.18 14.07
CA TRP A 60 -19.46 9.12 13.10
C TRP A 60 -19.53 9.72 11.69
N TRP A 61 -19.00 8.98 10.73
CA TRP A 61 -18.90 9.43 9.34
C TRP A 61 -19.49 8.39 8.41
N SER A 62 -19.99 8.82 7.25
CA SER A 62 -20.55 7.93 6.22
C SER A 62 -19.74 7.95 4.92
N ASP A 63 -20.02 7.00 4.02
CA ASP A 63 -19.39 6.90 2.70
C ASP A 63 -19.53 8.21 1.89
N LYS A 64 -20.66 8.91 2.02
CA LYS A 64 -20.95 10.16 1.29
C LYS A 64 -20.22 11.39 1.81
N MET A 65 -19.59 11.32 2.99
CA MET A 65 -18.82 12.43 3.55
C MET A 65 -17.37 12.45 3.07
N PHE A 66 -16.94 11.40 2.37
CA PHE A 66 -15.57 11.25 1.88
C PHE A 66 -15.51 11.24 0.36
N GLU A 67 -14.38 11.71 -0.15
CA GLU A 67 -13.93 11.45 -1.52
C GLU A 67 -12.68 10.56 -1.47
N PRO A 68 -12.54 9.61 -2.41
CA PRO A 68 -11.31 8.83 -2.52
C PRO A 68 -10.16 9.79 -2.82
N LEU A 69 -9.01 9.55 -2.21
CA LEU A 69 -7.79 10.14 -2.75
C LEU A 69 -7.58 9.45 -4.09
N GLU A 70 -7.53 10.21 -5.17
CA GLU A 70 -6.99 9.70 -6.43
C GLU A 70 -5.57 9.21 -6.13
N SER A 71 -5.44 7.91 -5.88
CA SER A 71 -4.20 7.23 -6.20
C SER A 71 -4.04 7.41 -7.70
N GLU A 72 -2.86 7.84 -8.15
CA GLU A 72 -2.39 7.60 -9.51
C GLU A 72 -2.47 6.08 -9.80
N ASN A 73 -3.66 5.52 -10.03
CA ASN A 73 -3.88 4.17 -10.52
C ASN A 73 -5.34 3.84 -10.89
N SER A 74 -6.05 4.75 -11.56
CA SER A 74 -7.31 4.37 -12.22
C SER A 74 -7.55 5.19 -13.49
N THR A 75 -6.79 4.85 -14.53
CA THR A 75 -7.10 4.94 -15.98
C THR A 75 -5.76 4.61 -16.64
N ASP A 76 -5.50 3.37 -17.03
CA ASP A 76 -5.87 2.88 -18.35
C ASP A 76 -5.60 1.35 -18.38
N GLU A 77 -6.66 0.54 -18.28
CA GLU A 77 -6.59 -0.88 -18.57
C GLU A 77 -6.46 -1.09 -20.09
N THR A 78 -5.33 -0.69 -20.71
CA THR A 78 -4.89 -1.22 -22.02
C THR A 78 -3.45 -0.79 -22.38
N ASN A 79 -2.46 -0.96 -21.50
CA ASN A 79 -1.07 -1.05 -21.98
C ASN A 79 -0.08 -1.72 -21.00
N ASP A 80 -0.51 -2.74 -20.28
CA ASP A 80 0.41 -3.56 -19.49
C ASP A 80 1.20 -4.48 -20.44
N SER A 81 2.48 -4.15 -20.65
CA SER A 81 3.47 -4.98 -21.35
C SER A 81 3.32 -6.45 -20.96
N GLU A 82 3.20 -7.33 -21.97
CA GLU A 82 2.99 -8.78 -21.86
C GLU A 82 4.04 -9.49 -20.98
N GLU A 83 5.17 -8.85 -20.67
CA GLU A 83 6.19 -9.36 -19.75
C GLU A 83 5.73 -9.41 -18.28
N TRP A 84 4.84 -8.52 -17.83
CA TRP A 84 4.38 -8.50 -16.43
C TRP A 84 3.40 -9.63 -16.10
N PHE A 85 2.70 -10.16 -17.10
CA PHE A 85 1.77 -11.28 -16.92
C PHE A 85 2.46 -12.60 -16.59
N LEU A 86 3.72 -12.79 -17.01
CA LEU A 86 4.46 -14.01 -16.73
C LEU A 86 4.90 -14.10 -15.26
N CYS A 87 5.24 -12.98 -14.61
CA CYS A 87 5.69 -13.00 -13.21
C CYS A 87 4.54 -13.03 -12.18
N ARG A 88 3.31 -12.65 -12.55
CA ARG A 88 2.16 -12.65 -11.61
C ARG A 88 1.77 -14.06 -11.18
N ASP A 89 1.76 -14.99 -12.14
CA ASP A 89 1.42 -16.39 -11.86
C ASP A 89 2.50 -17.06 -11.01
N ASP A 90 3.76 -16.70 -11.22
CA ASP A 90 4.86 -17.20 -10.41
C ASP A 90 4.84 -16.64 -8.98
N ILE A 91 4.47 -15.37 -8.79
CA ILE A 91 4.26 -14.78 -7.45
C ILE A 91 3.10 -15.44 -6.72
N ASN A 92 1.98 -15.72 -7.41
CA ASN A 92 0.84 -16.39 -6.81
C ASN A 92 1.14 -17.85 -6.46
N LYS A 93 1.84 -18.58 -7.34
CA LYS A 93 2.35 -19.93 -7.04
C LYS A 93 3.31 -19.93 -5.85
N LEU A 94 4.18 -18.93 -5.75
CA LEU A 94 5.08 -18.79 -4.61
C LEU A 94 4.31 -18.55 -3.31
N ASN A 95 3.30 -17.68 -3.33
CA ASN A 95 2.45 -17.41 -2.16
C ASN A 95 1.66 -18.64 -1.73
N ASP A 96 1.10 -19.40 -2.67
CA ASP A 96 0.41 -20.66 -2.37
C ASP A 96 1.39 -21.71 -1.82
N ALA A 97 2.59 -21.83 -2.38
CA ALA A 97 3.62 -22.74 -1.87
C ALA A 97 4.14 -22.36 -0.48
N VAL A 98 4.16 -21.06 -0.15
CA VAL A 98 4.59 -20.58 1.18
C VAL A 98 3.47 -20.70 2.22
N LYS A 99 2.20 -20.69 1.80
CA LYS A 99 1.04 -20.79 2.70
C LYS A 99 1.03 -22.07 3.54
N ASP A 100 1.43 -23.20 2.96
CA ASP A 100 1.51 -24.48 3.66
C ASP A 100 2.70 -24.56 4.63
N VAL A 101 3.74 -23.73 4.42
CA VAL A 101 4.91 -23.63 5.32
C VAL A 101 4.58 -22.84 6.59
N VAL A 102 3.56 -21.97 6.56
CA VAL A 102 3.18 -21.10 7.69
C VAL A 102 2.33 -21.83 8.75
N HIS A 103 1.82 -23.03 8.44
CA HIS A 103 0.95 -23.81 9.34
C HIS A 103 1.57 -25.09 9.91
N ALA A 104 2.86 -25.38 9.65
CA ALA A 104 3.53 -26.50 10.28
C ALA A 104 4.06 -26.09 11.67
N ASP A 105 3.32 -26.49 12.72
CA ASP A 105 3.75 -26.36 14.10
C ASP A 105 5.16 -26.93 14.29
N ALA A 106 6.01 -26.12 14.92
CA ALA A 106 7.36 -26.48 15.30
C ALA A 106 7.34 -27.50 16.44
N GLU A 107 7.15 -28.77 16.13
CA GLU A 107 7.54 -29.89 17.01
C GLU A 107 8.24 -30.97 16.20
N GLY A 108 9.56 -30.85 16.09
CA GLY A 108 10.42 -31.86 15.49
C GLY A 108 11.78 -31.31 15.14
N ALA A 109 12.79 -31.72 15.92
CA ALA A 109 14.22 -31.48 15.79
C ALA A 109 14.70 -30.97 14.41
N ALA A 110 15.35 -29.80 14.43
CA ALA A 110 16.09 -29.25 13.29
C ALA A 110 17.27 -30.16 12.91
N GLU A 111 17.03 -31.12 12.03
CA GLU A 111 18.05 -31.95 11.38
C GLU A 111 18.21 -31.54 9.91
N SER A 112 18.72 -30.32 9.66
CA SER A 112 19.34 -29.95 8.39
C SER A 112 19.87 -28.51 8.45
N ALA A 113 21.13 -28.30 8.04
CA ALA A 113 21.72 -26.97 7.93
C ALA A 113 20.99 -26.08 6.90
N ASP A 114 20.34 -26.69 5.90
CA ASP A 114 19.59 -25.98 4.86
C ASP A 114 18.33 -25.33 5.43
N CYS A 115 17.62 -26.00 6.34
CA CYS A 115 16.43 -25.43 6.99
C CYS A 115 16.77 -24.22 7.87
N LEU A 116 17.95 -24.21 8.51
CA LEU A 116 18.43 -23.08 9.28
C LEU A 116 18.82 -21.89 8.41
N LEU A 117 19.40 -22.14 7.24
CA LEU A 117 19.75 -21.07 6.29
C LEU A 117 18.50 -20.41 5.72
N GLU A 118 17.51 -21.23 5.34
CA GLU A 118 16.22 -20.78 4.84
C GLU A 118 15.47 -19.93 5.88
N LEU A 119 15.43 -20.36 7.14
CA LEU A 119 14.82 -19.58 8.22
C LEU A 119 15.52 -18.25 8.47
N LYS A 120 16.86 -18.24 8.43
CA LYS A 120 17.65 -17.00 8.58
C LYS A 120 17.44 -16.05 7.41
N PHE A 121 17.33 -16.58 6.20
CA PHE A 121 17.05 -15.80 5.01
C PHE A 121 15.65 -15.18 5.08
N LYS A 122 14.62 -15.96 5.42
CA LYS A 122 13.24 -15.46 5.60
C LYS A 122 13.14 -14.37 6.66
N GLU A 123 13.77 -14.56 7.82
CA GLU A 123 13.77 -13.56 8.88
C GLU A 123 14.55 -12.30 8.48
N ALA A 124 15.63 -12.43 7.71
CA ALA A 124 16.36 -11.28 7.18
C ALA A 124 15.50 -10.49 6.19
N VAL A 125 14.83 -11.15 5.24
CA VAL A 125 13.94 -10.52 4.26
C VAL A 125 12.77 -9.80 4.94
N ARG A 126 12.19 -10.39 5.99
CA ARG A 126 11.09 -9.78 6.75
C ARG A 126 11.48 -8.45 7.43
N ARG A 127 12.76 -8.27 7.77
CA ARG A 127 13.27 -7.07 8.45
C ARG A 127 13.64 -5.94 7.49
N ILE A 128 13.67 -6.20 6.18
CA ILE A 128 13.95 -5.17 5.17
C ILE A 128 12.77 -4.21 5.13
N THR A 129 13.04 -2.94 5.43
CA THR A 129 12.03 -1.87 5.29
C THR A 129 11.94 -1.38 3.83
N PRO A 130 10.86 -0.70 3.43
CA PRO A 130 10.78 -0.06 2.11
C PRO A 130 11.94 0.91 1.83
N ASP A 131 12.44 1.60 2.87
CA ASP A 131 13.61 2.49 2.76
C ASP A 131 14.90 1.71 2.53
N ASP A 132 15.08 0.56 3.21
CA ASP A 132 16.21 -0.33 2.95
C ASP A 132 16.18 -0.87 1.51
N LEU A 133 15.00 -1.25 1.03
CA LEU A 133 14.80 -1.73 -0.34
C LEU A 133 15.13 -0.63 -1.35
N LYS A 134 14.66 0.60 -1.12
CA LYS A 134 14.97 1.77 -1.94
C LYS A 134 16.49 2.01 -1.99
N MET A 135 17.17 1.96 -0.85
CA MET A 135 18.63 2.12 -0.78
C MET A 135 19.38 1.03 -1.53
N ILE A 136 18.95 -0.23 -1.40
CA ILE A 136 19.56 -1.37 -2.11
C ILE A 136 19.43 -1.22 -3.62
N ILE A 137 18.22 -0.88 -4.10
CA ILE A 137 17.94 -0.70 -5.53
C ILE A 137 18.74 0.47 -6.08
N LEU A 138 18.72 1.63 -5.40
CA LEU A 138 19.49 2.82 -5.83
C LEU A 138 20.98 2.51 -5.94
N LYS A 139 21.55 1.83 -4.94
CA LYS A 139 22.96 1.43 -4.97
C LYS A 139 23.26 0.50 -6.14
N LYS A 140 22.37 -0.45 -6.44
CA LYS A 140 22.55 -1.39 -7.55
C LYS A 140 22.51 -0.68 -8.91
N ILE A 141 21.62 0.30 -9.06
CA ILE A 141 21.54 1.14 -10.25
C ILE A 141 22.81 1.98 -10.38
N GLU A 142 23.27 2.63 -9.30
CA GLU A 142 24.48 3.43 -9.31
C GLU A 142 25.72 2.60 -9.67
N ASP A 143 25.86 1.40 -9.10
CA ASP A 143 26.94 0.46 -9.44
C ASP A 143 26.83 0.02 -10.91
N SER A 144 25.62 -0.18 -11.43
CA SER A 144 25.43 -0.52 -12.84
C SER A 144 25.88 0.63 -13.74
N VAL A 145 25.45 1.86 -13.45
CA VAL A 145 25.81 3.07 -14.21
C VAL A 145 27.32 3.32 -14.19
N LYS A 146 27.98 3.16 -13.03
CA LYS A 146 29.44 3.32 -12.91
C LYS A 146 30.24 2.31 -13.74
N ASN A 147 29.67 1.15 -14.02
CA ASN A 147 30.32 0.10 -14.80
C ASN A 147 29.95 0.14 -16.28
N MET A 148 29.11 1.10 -16.72
CA MET A 148 28.80 1.30 -18.13
C MET A 148 29.93 2.06 -18.84
N SER A 149 30.10 1.81 -20.13
CA SER A 149 31.04 2.60 -20.93
C SER A 149 30.49 4.00 -21.18
N ASP A 150 31.40 4.97 -21.29
CA ASP A 150 31.05 6.37 -21.53
C ASP A 150 30.12 6.54 -22.74
N ASP A 151 30.33 5.77 -23.83
CA ASP A 151 29.48 5.82 -25.03
C ASP A 151 28.01 5.51 -24.73
N VAL A 152 27.73 4.49 -23.90
CA VAL A 152 26.36 4.10 -23.53
C VAL A 152 25.75 5.14 -22.59
N ILE A 153 26.54 5.75 -21.71
CA ILE A 153 26.09 6.83 -20.85
C ILE A 153 25.72 8.06 -21.69
N GLN A 154 26.51 8.40 -22.71
CA GLN A 154 26.23 9.52 -23.61
C GLN A 154 24.95 9.30 -24.44
N ASP A 155 24.72 8.09 -24.96
CA ASP A 155 23.50 7.76 -25.69
C ASP A 155 22.25 7.91 -24.81
N ILE A 156 22.30 7.43 -23.56
CA ILE A 156 21.19 7.58 -22.60
C ILE A 156 20.93 9.06 -22.27
N LEU A 157 21.99 9.85 -22.09
CA LEU A 157 21.85 11.29 -21.82
C LEU A 157 21.27 12.04 -23.03
N ALA A 158 21.64 11.64 -24.24
CA ALA A 158 21.10 12.22 -25.46
C ALA A 158 19.60 11.92 -25.62
N GLU A 159 19.15 10.72 -25.26
CA GLU A 159 17.74 10.33 -25.29
C GLU A 159 16.91 11.02 -24.18
N ALA A 160 17.49 11.24 -23.00
CA ALA A 160 16.80 11.91 -21.88
C ALA A 160 16.68 13.44 -22.04
N LEU A 161 17.52 14.06 -22.87
CA LEU A 161 17.59 15.52 -23.08
C LEU A 161 17.05 15.98 -24.44
N GLY A 162 16.73 15.05 -25.34
CA GLY A 162 16.13 15.30 -26.66
C GLY A 162 14.60 15.27 -26.62
#